data_AF-A0A1X1DAQ1-F1
#
_entry.id   AF-A0A1X1DAQ1-F1
#
_cell.length_a   1.000
_cell.length_b   1.000
_cell.length_c   1.000
_cell.angle_alpha   90.00
_cell.angle_beta   90.00
_cell.angle_gamma   90.00
#
_symmetry.space_group_name_H-M   'P 1'
#
loop_
_entity.id
_entity.type
_entity.pdbx_description
1 polymer ?
#
loop_
_entity_poly.entity_id
_entity_poly.type
_entity_poly.pdbx_seq_one_letter_code
_entity_poly.pdbx_strand_id
1 'polypeptide(L)'
;MELRSLASTESQLSEYFKNAGAQYTSEKEVIAIIYKQLAAVKLRVSNKDIILALLERLESEHDVVQLDIYRQALELIVQRAPEETAP
;
A
#
# COMPACT_ATOMS: atom_id res chain seq x y z
N MET A 1 -24.70 12.00 30.83
CA MET A 1 -23.30 12.45 30.70
C MET A 1 -22.72 11.63 29.56
N GLU A 2 -22.89 12.12 28.33
CA GLU A 2 -22.52 11.42 27.10
C GLU A 2 -21.00 11.53 26.91
N LEU A 3 -20.24 10.55 27.39
CA LEU A 3 -18.83 10.40 27.06
C LEU A 3 -18.74 9.93 25.60
N ARG A 4 -18.82 10.88 24.66
CA ARG A 4 -18.33 10.66 23.29
C ARG A 4 -16.86 10.29 23.41
N SER A 5 -16.58 8.99 23.36
CA SER A 5 -15.24 8.45 23.22
C SER A 5 -14.64 9.06 21.95
N LEU A 6 -13.83 10.10 22.13
CA LEU A 6 -12.91 10.56 21.11
C LEU A 6 -11.82 9.49 21.01
N ALA A 7 -12.15 8.38 20.34
CA ALA A 7 -11.17 7.40 19.94
C ALA A 7 -10.07 8.19 19.21
N SER A 8 -8.86 8.22 19.78
CA SER A 8 -7.70 8.85 19.16
C SER A 8 -7.61 8.38 17.72
N THR A 9 -7.15 9.24 16.80
CA THR A 9 -6.90 8.86 15.40
C THR A 9 -6.10 7.55 15.32
N GLU A 10 -5.22 7.31 16.28
CA GLU A 10 -4.46 6.07 16.44
C GLU A 10 -5.33 4.84 16.75
N SER A 11 -6.36 4.98 17.59
CA SER A 11 -7.32 3.91 17.89
C SER A 11 -8.20 3.58 16.68
N GLN A 12 -8.65 4.60 15.95
CA GLN A 12 -9.45 4.41 14.72
C GLN A 12 -8.61 3.78 13.60
N LEU A 13 -7.34 4.18 13.48
CA LEU A 13 -6.40 3.60 12.53
C LEU A 13 -6.06 2.15 12.91
N SER A 14 -5.86 1.86 14.19
CA SER A 14 -5.64 0.51 14.72
C SER A 14 -6.85 -0.41 14.47
N GLU A 15 -8.08 0.08 14.68
CA GLU A 15 -9.31 -0.66 14.38
C GLU A 15 -9.54 -0.87 12.89
N TYR A 16 -9.20 0.11 12.04
CA TYR A 16 -9.21 -0.05 10.59
C TYR A 16 -8.22 -1.15 10.15
N PHE A 17 -7.00 -1.16 10.69
CA PHE A 17 -6.03 -2.22 10.40
C PHE A 17 -6.45 -3.59 10.94
N LYS A 18 -7.16 -3.66 12.08
CA LYS A 18 -7.69 -4.90 12.65
C LYS A 18 -8.91 -5.44 11.86
N ASN A 19 -9.79 -4.57 11.37
CA ASN A 19 -10.99 -4.95 10.64
C ASN A 19 -10.75 -5.19 9.14
N ALA A 20 -9.68 -4.63 8.55
CA ALA A 20 -9.26 -4.90 7.17
C ALA A 20 -8.44 -6.20 7.02
N GLY A 21 -8.53 -7.13 7.99
CA GLY A 21 -7.61 -8.26 8.18
C GLY A 21 -7.58 -9.32 7.07
N ALA A 22 -8.55 -9.32 6.15
CA ALA A 22 -8.56 -10.21 4.97
C ALA A 22 -8.55 -9.44 3.63
N GLN A 23 -8.68 -8.12 3.66
CA GLN A 23 -8.68 -7.31 2.45
C GLN A 23 -7.23 -6.92 2.12
N TYR A 24 -6.83 -7.24 0.91
CA TYR A 24 -5.53 -6.92 0.33
C TYR A 24 -4.30 -7.68 0.88
N THR A 25 -4.47 -8.92 1.35
CA THR A 25 -3.35 -9.69 1.92
C THR A 25 -2.23 -9.91 0.89
N SER A 26 -2.59 -10.33 -0.33
CA SER A 26 -1.65 -10.60 -1.42
C SER A 26 -0.92 -9.33 -1.87
N GLU A 27 -1.65 -8.22 -1.95
CA GLU A 27 -1.17 -6.91 -2.38
C GLU A 27 -0.19 -6.34 -1.34
N LYS A 28 -0.54 -6.44 -0.04
CA LYS A 28 0.34 -6.03 1.06
C LYS A 28 1.63 -6.86 1.07
N GLU A 29 1.54 -8.16 0.78
CA GLU A 29 2.71 -9.02 0.66
C GLU A 29 3.59 -8.62 -0.52
N VAL A 30 3.01 -8.38 -1.70
CA VAL A 30 3.75 -7.89 -2.88
C VAL A 30 4.46 -6.57 -2.58
N ILE A 31 3.76 -5.61 -1.97
CA ILE A 31 4.33 -4.32 -1.57
C ILE A 31 5.50 -4.53 -0.59
N ALA A 32 5.36 -5.41 0.39
CA ALA A 32 6.43 -5.71 1.34
C ALA A 32 7.65 -6.35 0.67
N ILE A 33 7.44 -7.23 -0.31
CA ILE A 33 8.51 -7.84 -1.11
C ILE A 33 9.24 -6.76 -1.91
N ILE A 34 8.51 -5.89 -2.62
CA ILE A 34 9.08 -4.77 -3.40
C ILE A 34 9.89 -3.86 -2.48
N TYR A 35 9.32 -3.47 -1.34
CA TYR A 35 9.99 -2.62 -0.38
C TYR A 35 11.32 -3.22 0.07
N LYS A 36 11.34 -4.52 0.43
CA LYS A 36 12.57 -5.22 0.84
C LYS A 36 13.62 -5.26 -0.26
N GLN A 37 13.21 -5.57 -1.49
CA GLN A 37 14.12 -5.60 -2.64
C GLN A 37 14.75 -4.22 -2.89
N LEU A 38 13.92 -3.16 -2.85
CA LEU A 38 14.39 -1.81 -3.03
C LEU A 38 15.29 -1.37 -1.87
N ALA A 39 14.92 -1.67 -0.62
CA ALA A 39 15.72 -1.35 0.58
C ALA A 39 17.09 -2.05 0.61
N ALA A 40 17.25 -3.18 -0.09
CA ALA A 40 18.53 -3.85 -0.21
C ALA A 40 19.54 -3.07 -1.07
N VAL A 41 19.07 -2.19 -1.96
CA VAL A 41 19.91 -1.47 -2.93
C VAL A 41 19.90 0.05 -2.75
N LYS A 42 19.06 0.59 -1.85
CA LYS A 42 18.98 2.03 -1.60
C LYS A 42 18.70 2.35 -0.13
N LEU A 43 19.20 3.51 0.31
CA LEU A 43 19.12 3.95 1.70
C LEU A 43 17.69 4.33 2.14
N ARG A 44 16.87 4.88 1.23
CA ARG A 44 15.50 5.30 1.53
C ARG A 44 14.53 4.86 0.42
N VAL A 45 13.44 4.22 0.80
CA VAL A 45 12.35 3.81 -0.09
C VAL A 45 11.20 4.80 0.03
N SER A 46 10.81 5.38 -1.10
CA SER A 46 9.64 6.25 -1.24
C SER A 46 8.48 5.50 -1.91
N ASN A 47 7.25 6.01 -1.75
CA ASN A 47 6.08 5.47 -2.45
C ASN A 47 6.26 5.51 -3.97
N LYS A 48 6.90 6.57 -4.51
CA LYS A 48 7.21 6.69 -5.94
C LYS A 48 8.05 5.52 -6.44
N ASP A 49 9.02 5.06 -5.65
CA ASP A 49 9.86 3.93 -6.06
C ASP A 49 9.07 2.60 -6.08
N ILE A 50 8.14 2.43 -5.15
CA ILE A 50 7.25 1.25 -5.11
C ILE A 50 6.31 1.28 -6.31
N ILE A 51 5.76 2.46 -6.63
CA ILE A 51 4.91 2.68 -7.82
C ILE A 51 5.68 2.30 -9.10
N LEU A 52 6.91 2.79 -9.27
CA LEU A 52 7.72 2.45 -10.45
C LEU A 52 7.98 0.95 -10.55
N ALA A 53 8.36 0.29 -9.45
CA ALA A 53 8.58 -1.15 -9.43
C ALA A 53 7.30 -1.96 -9.72
N LEU A 54 6.12 -1.48 -9.30
CA LEU A 54 4.84 -2.11 -9.65
C LEU A 54 4.51 -1.95 -11.14
N LEU A 55 4.78 -0.78 -11.73
CA LEU A 55 4.57 -0.54 -13.16
C LEU A 55 5.47 -1.45 -14.02
N GLU A 56 6.76 -1.55 -13.70
CA GLU A 56 7.69 -2.45 -14.40
C GLU A 56 7.22 -3.93 -14.37
N ARG A 57 6.65 -4.36 -13.24
CA ARG A 57 6.06 -5.71 -13.11
C ARG A 57 4.78 -5.85 -13.92
N LEU A 58 3.91 -4.84 -13.91
CA LEU A 58 2.68 -4.85 -14.72
C LEU A 58 2.98 -4.93 -16.23
N GLU A 59 4.08 -4.34 -16.69
CA GLU A 59 4.49 -4.36 -18.11
C GLU A 59 5.09 -5.70 -18.54
N SER A 60 5.62 -6.49 -17.60
CA SER A 60 6.32 -7.75 -17.87
C SER A 60 5.55 -9.01 -17.44
N GLU A 61 4.47 -8.85 -16.68
CA GLU A 61 3.63 -9.94 -16.19
C GLU A 61 2.57 -10.35 -17.21
N HIS A 62 2.35 -11.65 -17.33
CA HIS A 62 1.40 -12.26 -18.27
C HIS A 62 0.32 -13.07 -17.56
N ASP A 63 0.51 -13.42 -16.29
CA ASP A 63 -0.52 -14.02 -15.47
C ASP A 63 -1.56 -12.96 -15.08
N VAL A 64 -2.80 -13.16 -15.53
CA VAL A 64 -3.92 -12.25 -15.27
C VAL A 64 -4.25 -12.09 -13.78
N VAL A 65 -3.98 -13.11 -12.97
CA VAL A 65 -4.19 -13.06 -11.51
C VAL A 65 -3.13 -12.18 -10.86
N GLN A 66 -1.86 -12.33 -11.26
CA GLN A 66 -0.77 -11.49 -10.76
C GLN A 66 -0.90 -10.05 -11.23
N LEU A 67 -1.32 -9.84 -12.48
CA LEU A 67 -1.64 -8.51 -12.99
C LEU A 67 -2.71 -7.82 -12.15
N ASP A 68 -3.75 -8.54 -11.73
CA ASP A 68 -4.79 -7.99 -10.87
C ASP A 68 -4.26 -7.59 -9.49
N ILE A 69 -3.46 -8.47 -8.86
CA ILE A 69 -2.80 -8.18 -7.58
C ILE A 69 -1.90 -6.95 -7.70
N TYR A 70 -1.11 -6.83 -8.77
CA TYR A 70 -0.25 -5.67 -8.98
C TYR A 70 -1.04 -4.38 -9.20
N ARG A 71 -2.18 -4.42 -9.90
CA ARG A 71 -3.08 -3.26 -10.06
C ARG A 71 -3.67 -2.83 -8.73
N GLN A 72 -4.18 -3.77 -7.94
CA GLN A 72 -4.73 -3.48 -6.61
C GLN A 72 -3.65 -2.96 -5.65
N ALA A 73 -2.44 -3.53 -5.68
CA ALA A 73 -1.30 -3.04 -4.92
C ALA A 73 -0.90 -1.61 -5.31
N LEU A 74 -0.91 -1.30 -6.60
CA LEU A 74 -0.64 0.04 -7.12
C LEU A 74 -1.68 1.04 -6.63
N GLU A 75 -2.96 0.69 -6.74
CA GLU A 75 -4.07 1.54 -6.27
C GLU A 75 -3.94 1.86 -4.77
N LEU A 76 -3.60 0.86 -3.93
CA LEU A 76 -3.39 1.06 -2.50
C LEU A 76 -2.25 2.05 -2.19
N ILE A 77 -1.15 1.98 -2.93
CA ILE A 77 -0.02 2.89 -2.72
C ILE A 77 -0.34 4.29 -3.22
N VAL A 78 -1.05 4.42 -4.33
CA VAL A 78 -1.49 5.71 -4.87
C VAL A 78 -2.49 6.38 -3.92
N GLN A 79 -3.50 5.67 -3.44
CA GLN A 79 -4.47 6.20 -2.46
C GLN A 79 -3.83 6.63 -1.13
N ARG A 80 -2.67 6.05 -0.77
CA ARG A 80 -1.92 6.37 0.46
C ARG A 80 -0.83 7.39 0.24
N ALA A 81 -0.42 7.66 -1.00
CA ALA A 81 0.47 8.77 -1.26
C ALA A 81 -0.30 10.03 -0.86
N PRO A 82 0.24 10.88 0.04
CA PRO A 82 -0.40 12.16 0.28
C PRO A 82 -0.56 12.85 -1.08
N GLU A 83 -1.73 13.44 -1.32
CA GLU A 83 -2.07 14.29 -2.47
C GLU A 83 -1.12 15.50 -2.52
N GLU A 84 0.18 15.27 -2.70
CA GLU A 84 1.20 16.30 -2.87
C GLU A 84 1.32 16.59 -4.36
N THR A 85 0.21 16.97 -4.97
CA THR A 85 0.11 17.80 -6.18
C THR A 85 -1.36 18.00 -6.54
N ALA A 86 -2.09 18.80 -5.76
CA ALA A 86 -3.18 19.59 -6.30
C ALA A 86 -2.69 21.06 -6.37
N PRO A 87 -2.69 21.71 -7.55
CA PRO A 87 -2.21 23.08 -7.74
C PRO A 87 -3.07 24.14 -7.01
#